data_AF-A0A257LWW7-F1
#
_entry.id   AF-A0A257LWW7-F1
#
_cell.length_a   1.000
_cell.length_b   1.000
_cell.length_c   1.000
_cell.angle_alpha   90.00
_cell.angle_beta   90.00
_cell.angle_gamma   90.00
#
_symmetry.space_group_name_H-M   'P 1'
#
loop_
_entity.id
_entity.type
_entity.pdbx_description
1 polymer ?
#
loop_
_entity_poly.entity_id
_entity_poly.type
_entity_poly.pdbx_seq_one_letter_code
_entity_poly.pdbx_strand_id
1 'polypeptide(L)'
;SNVTIGTGTLDADTRTDSMGTLDVNGDAVINLGNGAALAFADSKSVGWVGTLNITGTLGATSLRFGDSADDLTSGAGGQLSRITVNGNGLGRYILDANGYLVLDSTPPTLAGTSIVDNQGGSAILEDTTVSYTVTFSEDIDAATVSTADFGNAGTSTVEFGSITEISPGVFIVVATPTNAGTLRLQINDGAEITDVSGNLLDSSSAILDDTTISVNTGSPYLAWAAGGVAFDSDTNGDGVDNGMAWLLGAANPSESALNQLPAVTRNGANLRLTFRCLKSTKRGGANLKLQSSSDMGQTDPWTNHEADVPDEDSTVNGVIFDTTDDGDYINVIADIPAPRAKLFGRVIGVLVP
;
A
#
# COMPACT_ATOMS: atom_id res chain seq x y z
N SER A 1 6.08 -8.38 53.32
CA SER A 1 7.13 -7.38 53.60
C SER A 1 7.97 -7.22 52.36
N ASN A 2 8.20 -6.02 51.86
CA ASN A 2 8.93 -5.83 50.61
C ASN A 2 10.44 -6.00 50.84
N VAL A 3 11.13 -6.55 49.84
CA VAL A 3 12.59 -6.47 49.71
C VAL A 3 12.87 -5.31 48.77
N THR A 4 13.43 -4.23 49.30
CA THR A 4 13.79 -3.05 48.50
C THR A 4 15.28 -3.04 48.22
N ILE A 5 15.65 -2.94 46.94
CA ILE A 5 17.04 -2.79 46.50
C ILE A 5 17.15 -1.48 45.73
N GLY A 6 18.04 -0.59 46.19
CA GLY A 6 18.44 0.61 45.46
C GLY A 6 19.52 0.25 44.44
N THR A 7 20.70 0.84 44.55
CA THR A 7 21.87 0.50 43.70
C THR A 7 22.73 -0.65 44.26
N GLY A 8 22.11 -1.51 45.06
CA GLY A 8 22.81 -2.55 45.82
C GLY A 8 22.88 -3.90 45.10
N THR A 9 23.68 -4.81 45.65
CA THR A 9 23.72 -6.21 45.22
C THR A 9 23.05 -7.08 46.28
N LEU A 10 22.05 -7.87 45.87
CA LEU A 10 21.56 -9.01 46.63
C LEU A 10 22.32 -10.26 46.17
N ASP A 11 23.14 -10.81 47.05
CA ASP A 11 23.97 -11.98 46.74
C ASP A 11 23.35 -13.26 47.29
N ALA A 12 22.90 -14.14 46.40
CA ALA A 12 22.24 -15.38 46.74
C ALA A 12 23.20 -16.58 46.76
N ASP A 13 24.35 -16.51 46.08
CA ASP A 13 25.30 -17.63 45.91
C ASP A 13 24.61 -18.99 45.65
N THR A 14 24.50 -19.88 46.64
CA THR A 14 23.83 -21.20 46.52
C THR A 14 22.53 -21.30 47.33
N ARG A 15 21.99 -20.18 47.82
CA ARG A 15 20.85 -20.15 48.74
C ARG A 15 19.52 -20.38 48.05
N THR A 16 18.59 -20.95 48.82
CA THR A 16 17.18 -21.03 48.49
C THR A 16 16.39 -20.25 49.52
N ASP A 17 15.76 -19.15 49.12
CA ASP A 17 15.05 -18.26 50.03
C ASP A 17 13.69 -17.86 49.45
N SER A 18 12.69 -17.75 50.34
CA SER A 18 11.40 -17.11 50.03
C SER A 18 11.36 -15.73 50.66
N MET A 19 11.07 -14.74 49.84
CA MET A 19 11.07 -13.32 50.16
C MET A 19 9.68 -12.75 49.90
N GLY A 20 9.42 -11.51 50.33
CA GLY A 20 8.19 -10.82 49.91
C GLY A 20 8.34 -10.23 48.51
N THR A 21 7.64 -9.13 48.22
CA THR A 21 7.69 -8.50 46.90
C THR A 21 9.03 -7.79 46.68
N LEU A 22 9.51 -7.72 45.43
CA LEU A 22 10.75 -7.02 45.08
C LEU A 22 10.46 -5.60 44.60
N ASP A 23 11.14 -4.63 45.21
CA ASP A 23 11.07 -3.21 44.88
C ASP A 23 12.45 -2.71 44.42
N VAL A 24 12.57 -2.39 43.13
CA VAL A 24 13.81 -1.93 42.49
C VAL A 24 13.78 -0.40 42.33
N ASN A 25 14.37 0.29 43.32
CA ASN A 25 14.36 1.76 43.43
C ASN A 25 15.64 2.43 42.87
N GLY A 26 16.54 1.66 42.27
CA GLY A 26 17.74 2.11 41.56
C GLY A 26 18.31 0.95 40.74
N ASP A 27 19.38 1.19 39.98
CA ASP A 27 20.01 0.13 39.18
C ASP A 27 20.64 -0.93 40.08
N ALA A 28 19.93 -2.06 40.24
CA ALA A 28 20.20 -3.10 41.21
C ALA A 28 20.85 -4.32 40.57
N VAL A 29 21.53 -5.11 41.39
CA VAL A 29 22.09 -6.40 40.98
C VAL A 29 21.55 -7.51 41.87
N ILE A 30 21.14 -8.63 41.28
CA ILE A 30 21.03 -9.90 42.00
C ILE A 30 22.13 -10.81 41.47
N ASN A 31 22.99 -11.28 42.36
CA ASN A 31 24.00 -12.27 42.03
C ASN A 31 23.47 -13.68 42.35
N LEU A 32 23.20 -14.48 41.31
CA LEU A 32 22.75 -15.86 41.41
C LEU A 32 23.93 -16.80 41.15
N GLY A 33 24.44 -17.44 42.19
CA GLY A 33 25.39 -18.54 42.03
C GLY A 33 24.69 -19.79 41.49
N ASN A 34 25.50 -20.78 41.12
CA ASN A 34 24.99 -22.00 40.50
C ASN A 34 24.09 -22.78 41.47
N GLY A 35 22.82 -22.98 41.10
CA GLY A 35 21.83 -23.69 41.92
C GLY A 35 21.12 -22.83 42.96
N ALA A 36 21.38 -21.52 43.05
CA ALA A 36 20.54 -20.62 43.83
C ALA A 36 19.10 -20.58 43.29
N ALA A 37 18.16 -20.40 44.22
CA ALA A 37 16.74 -20.27 43.94
C ALA A 37 16.10 -19.20 44.84
N LEU A 38 15.84 -18.02 44.30
CA LEU A 38 15.12 -16.96 45.01
C LEU A 38 13.66 -16.93 44.57
N ALA A 39 12.73 -16.91 45.53
CA ALA A 39 11.31 -16.72 45.26
C ALA A 39 10.80 -15.45 45.95
N PHE A 40 10.41 -14.47 45.15
CA PHE A 40 9.69 -13.28 45.60
C PHE A 40 8.18 -13.52 45.52
N ALA A 41 7.41 -12.80 46.33
CA ALA A 41 5.97 -12.71 46.16
C ALA A 41 5.62 -11.88 44.90
N ASP A 42 4.36 -11.93 44.45
CA ASP A 42 3.84 -11.14 43.33
C ASP A 42 4.24 -9.67 43.46
N SER A 43 5.00 -9.19 42.48
CA SER A 43 5.60 -7.86 42.48
C SER A 43 4.98 -6.94 41.42
N LYS A 44 3.90 -7.35 40.74
CA LYS A 44 3.23 -6.58 39.68
C LYS A 44 2.77 -5.20 40.13
N SER A 45 2.33 -5.09 41.40
CA SER A 45 1.86 -3.83 41.99
C SER A 45 2.98 -2.92 42.51
N VAL A 46 4.24 -3.38 42.46
CA VAL A 46 5.40 -2.62 42.91
C VAL A 46 6.04 -1.91 41.72
N GLY A 47 5.96 -0.57 41.70
CA GLY A 47 6.56 0.21 40.63
C GLY A 47 8.08 0.18 40.69
N TRP A 48 8.72 -0.33 39.63
CA TRP A 48 10.18 -0.29 39.51
C TRP A 48 10.64 1.00 38.84
N VAL A 49 11.61 1.68 39.45
CA VAL A 49 12.19 2.91 38.93
C VAL A 49 13.53 2.65 38.24
N GLY A 50 14.31 1.70 38.76
CA GLY A 50 15.60 1.30 38.20
C GLY A 50 15.56 0.11 37.24
N THR A 51 16.75 -0.36 36.87
CA THR A 51 16.96 -1.63 36.17
C THR A 51 17.42 -2.73 37.13
N LEU A 52 17.20 -3.99 36.75
CA LEU A 52 17.65 -5.14 37.50
C LEU A 52 18.59 -5.99 36.64
N ASN A 53 19.85 -6.10 37.04
CA ASN A 53 20.81 -7.00 36.40
C ASN A 53 20.98 -8.27 37.23
N ILE A 54 20.67 -9.42 36.63
CA ILE A 54 20.90 -10.72 37.23
C ILE A 54 22.28 -11.21 36.78
N THR A 55 23.25 -11.28 37.67
CA THR A 55 24.58 -11.83 37.35
C THR A 55 24.68 -13.29 37.76
N GLY A 56 25.55 -14.04 37.08
CA GLY A 56 25.78 -15.46 37.36
C GLY A 56 24.93 -16.39 36.49
N THR A 57 24.39 -17.47 37.08
CA THR A 57 23.69 -18.53 36.35
C THR A 57 22.18 -18.47 36.62
N LEU A 58 21.42 -17.95 35.65
CA LEU A 58 19.96 -18.04 35.65
C LEU A 58 19.53 -19.41 35.09
N GLY A 59 19.17 -20.34 35.96
CA GLY A 59 18.49 -21.58 35.58
C GLY A 59 16.97 -21.41 35.53
N ALA A 60 16.28 -22.40 34.96
CA ALA A 60 14.81 -22.38 34.79
C ALA A 60 14.02 -22.25 36.10
N THR A 61 14.63 -22.52 37.27
CA THR A 61 14.02 -22.40 38.59
C THR A 61 14.78 -21.48 39.54
N SER A 62 15.67 -20.62 39.01
CA SER A 62 16.60 -19.84 39.84
C SER A 62 15.99 -18.56 40.41
N LEU A 63 15.02 -17.96 39.71
CA LEU A 63 14.38 -16.73 40.15
C LEU A 63 12.89 -16.79 39.85
N ARG A 64 12.06 -16.58 40.86
CA ARG A 64 10.60 -16.65 40.77
C ARG A 64 9.95 -15.40 41.34
N PHE A 65 8.87 -14.94 40.72
CA PHE A 65 7.99 -13.89 41.21
C PHE A 65 6.57 -14.43 41.28
N GLY A 66 6.00 -14.45 42.48
CA GLY A 66 4.67 -15.00 42.74
C GLY A 66 4.53 -16.44 42.26
N ASP A 67 3.42 -16.78 41.63
CA ASP A 67 3.08 -18.10 41.10
C ASP A 67 2.42 -18.11 39.72
N SER A 68 2.44 -17.00 38.99
CA SER A 68 1.84 -16.84 37.67
C SER A 68 2.73 -16.10 36.68
N ALA A 69 2.41 -16.21 35.39
CA ALA A 69 3.11 -15.47 34.31
C ALA A 69 2.89 -13.94 34.38
N ASP A 70 2.00 -13.48 35.26
CA ASP A 70 1.49 -12.12 35.33
C ASP A 70 2.04 -11.31 36.51
N ASP A 71 2.93 -11.90 37.31
CA ASP A 71 3.39 -11.37 38.61
C ASP A 71 4.52 -10.34 38.49
N LEU A 72 4.88 -10.01 37.25
CA LEU A 72 5.61 -8.81 36.85
C LEU A 72 4.89 -8.18 35.65
N THR A 73 4.97 -6.85 35.54
CA THR A 73 4.42 -6.11 34.41
C THR A 73 5.25 -6.34 33.13
N SER A 74 4.58 -6.72 32.05
CA SER A 74 5.14 -6.90 30.70
C SER A 74 5.06 -5.62 29.85
N GLY A 75 5.60 -5.69 28.63
CA GLY A 75 5.55 -4.61 27.63
C GLY A 75 6.55 -3.47 27.87
N ALA A 76 6.58 -2.53 26.91
CA ALA A 76 7.49 -1.39 26.94
C ALA A 76 7.33 -0.55 28.23
N GLY A 77 8.42 -0.42 28.99
CA GLY A 77 8.46 0.32 30.25
C GLY A 77 8.00 -0.48 31.49
N GLY A 78 7.44 -1.68 31.30
CA GLY A 78 7.12 -2.64 32.35
C GLY A 78 8.36 -3.23 33.03
N GLN A 79 8.16 -3.95 34.13
CA GLN A 79 9.24 -4.54 34.93
C GLN A 79 10.10 -5.52 34.13
N LEU A 80 9.49 -6.38 33.30
CA LEU A 80 10.23 -7.35 32.49
C LEU A 80 11.16 -6.66 31.48
N SER A 81 10.74 -5.52 30.93
CA SER A 81 11.56 -4.66 30.06
C SER A 81 12.71 -3.94 30.76
N ARG A 82 12.96 -4.20 32.05
CA ARG A 82 14.03 -3.60 32.86
C ARG A 82 15.03 -4.62 33.38
N ILE A 83 14.83 -5.90 33.06
CA ILE A 83 15.67 -7.00 33.52
C ILE A 83 16.72 -7.31 32.46
N THR A 84 17.96 -7.51 32.92
CA THR A 84 19.05 -8.09 32.13
C THR A 84 19.62 -9.29 32.85
N VAL A 85 20.27 -10.20 32.11
CA VAL A 85 21.09 -11.27 32.69
C VAL A 85 22.50 -11.12 32.16
N ASN A 86 23.46 -11.07 33.09
CA ASN A 86 24.87 -10.83 32.81
C ASN A 86 25.09 -9.59 31.92
N GLY A 87 24.31 -8.53 32.18
CA GLY A 87 24.34 -7.27 31.44
C GLY A 87 23.78 -7.34 30.01
N ASN A 88 23.10 -8.42 29.63
CA ASN A 88 22.54 -8.63 28.30
C ASN A 88 21.04 -8.92 28.35
N GLY A 89 20.37 -8.76 27.20
CA GLY A 89 19.01 -9.24 27.00
C GLY A 89 17.92 -8.44 27.69
N LEU A 90 18.04 -7.11 27.65
CA LEU A 90 17.00 -6.19 28.10
C LEU A 90 15.67 -6.53 27.42
N GLY A 91 14.63 -6.85 28.20
CA GLY A 91 13.30 -7.17 27.68
C GLY A 91 13.12 -8.57 27.08
N ARG A 92 14.16 -9.42 27.07
CA ARG A 92 14.08 -10.79 26.50
C ARG A 92 13.54 -11.84 27.48
N TYR A 93 13.11 -11.43 28.66
CA TYR A 93 12.73 -12.33 29.74
C TYR A 93 11.25 -12.21 30.07
N ILE A 94 10.61 -13.35 30.28
CA ILE A 94 9.21 -13.48 30.66
C ILE A 94 9.10 -14.27 31.97
N LEU A 95 7.90 -14.28 32.54
CA LEU A 95 7.54 -15.25 33.56
C LEU A 95 6.86 -16.46 32.90
N ASP A 96 7.28 -17.66 33.26
CA ASP A 96 6.55 -18.86 32.90
C ASP A 96 5.23 -18.98 33.69
N ALA A 97 4.44 -20.01 33.40
CA ALA A 97 3.14 -20.23 34.06
C ALA A 97 3.23 -20.42 35.59
N ASN A 98 4.42 -20.65 36.15
CA ASN A 98 4.66 -20.82 37.58
C ASN A 98 5.36 -19.59 38.19
N GLY A 99 5.56 -18.51 37.44
CA GLY A 99 6.21 -17.28 37.88
C GLY A 99 7.74 -17.29 37.82
N TYR A 100 8.37 -18.28 37.17
CA TYR A 100 9.83 -18.29 37.02
C TYR A 100 10.28 -17.38 35.88
N LEU A 101 11.31 -16.58 36.15
CA LEU A 101 11.95 -15.76 35.13
C LEU A 101 12.74 -16.65 34.18
N VAL A 102 12.32 -16.67 32.92
CA VAL A 102 12.93 -17.46 31.85
C VAL A 102 13.18 -16.60 30.62
N LEU A 103 14.09 -17.04 29.75
CA LEU A 103 14.26 -16.41 28.44
C LEU A 103 13.02 -16.69 27.61
N ASP A 104 12.48 -15.66 26.97
CA ASP A 104 11.45 -15.82 25.97
C ASP A 104 12.02 -16.49 24.73
N SER A 105 11.36 -17.56 24.31
CA SER A 105 11.74 -18.39 23.18
C SER A 105 10.58 -18.60 22.20
N THR A 106 9.51 -17.83 22.32
CA THR A 106 8.34 -17.95 21.45
C THR A 106 8.55 -17.03 20.26
N PRO A 107 8.60 -17.54 19.02
CA PRO A 107 8.72 -16.67 17.87
C PRO A 107 7.41 -15.92 17.57
N PRO A 108 7.49 -14.69 17.03
CA PRO A 108 6.32 -14.00 16.54
C PRO A 108 5.71 -14.77 15.37
N THR A 109 4.39 -14.64 15.21
CA THR A 109 3.64 -15.23 14.10
C THR A 109 2.85 -14.15 13.37
N LEU A 110 2.61 -14.38 12.07
CA LEU A 110 1.78 -13.54 11.23
C LEU A 110 0.90 -14.42 10.35
N ALA A 111 -0.41 -14.23 10.42
CA ALA A 111 -1.35 -14.84 9.49
C ALA A 111 -1.58 -13.91 8.30
N GLY A 112 -1.83 -14.47 7.11
CA GLY A 112 -2.18 -13.67 5.92
C GLY A 112 -3.41 -12.77 6.13
N THR A 113 -4.38 -13.25 6.91
CA THR A 113 -5.59 -12.49 7.32
C THR A 113 -5.29 -11.32 8.24
N SER A 114 -4.08 -11.27 8.83
CA SER A 114 -3.62 -10.17 9.70
C SER A 114 -2.86 -9.09 8.91
N ILE A 115 -2.84 -9.20 7.58
CA ILE A 115 -2.39 -8.18 6.64
C ILE A 115 -3.66 -7.58 6.04
N VAL A 116 -4.01 -6.36 6.41
CA VAL A 116 -5.29 -5.74 6.02
C VAL A 116 -5.04 -4.46 5.26
N ASP A 117 -5.48 -4.41 4.00
CA ASP A 117 -5.42 -3.21 3.18
C ASP A 117 -6.56 -2.23 3.47
N ASN A 118 -6.36 -0.96 3.12
CA ASN A 118 -7.37 0.09 3.29
C ASN A 118 -8.41 0.18 2.14
N GLN A 119 -8.33 -0.71 1.14
CA GLN A 119 -9.21 -0.76 -0.03
C GLN A 119 -10.28 -1.86 0.07
N GLY A 120 -10.14 -2.79 1.03
CA GLY A 120 -11.01 -3.96 1.18
C GLY A 120 -11.02 -4.85 -0.05
N GLY A 121 -9.88 -4.98 -0.74
CA GLY A 121 -9.76 -5.73 -1.99
C GLY A 121 -10.37 -5.05 -3.23
N SER A 122 -10.86 -3.81 -3.13
CA SER A 122 -11.38 -3.07 -4.28
C SER A 122 -10.26 -2.76 -5.28
N ALA A 123 -10.59 -2.78 -6.57
CA ALA A 123 -9.64 -2.40 -7.61
C ALA A 123 -9.17 -0.95 -7.46
N ILE A 124 -7.94 -0.69 -7.84
CA ILE A 124 -7.30 0.63 -7.84
C ILE A 124 -6.72 0.98 -9.21
N LEU A 125 -6.33 2.23 -9.39
CA LEU A 125 -5.49 2.63 -10.51
C LEU A 125 -4.01 2.50 -10.12
N GLU A 126 -3.13 2.32 -11.10
CA GLU A 126 -1.69 2.52 -10.89
C GLU A 126 -1.40 3.92 -10.32
N ASP A 127 -0.26 4.04 -9.63
CA ASP A 127 0.17 5.19 -8.83
C ASP A 127 -0.75 5.55 -7.64
N THR A 128 -1.77 4.74 -7.36
CA THR A 128 -2.59 4.87 -6.15
C THR A 128 -1.92 4.18 -4.97
N THR A 129 -1.52 4.95 -3.98
CA THR A 129 -0.94 4.42 -2.74
C THR A 129 -1.98 3.62 -1.92
N VAL A 130 -1.56 2.44 -1.47
CA VAL A 130 -2.31 1.56 -0.55
C VAL A 130 -1.56 1.48 0.79
N SER A 131 -2.30 1.52 1.89
CA SER A 131 -1.76 1.31 3.24
C SER A 131 -2.24 -0.03 3.77
N TYR A 132 -1.30 -0.84 4.23
CA TYR A 132 -1.54 -2.12 4.87
C TYR A 132 -1.30 -2.04 6.37
N THR A 133 -2.26 -2.50 7.16
CA THR A 133 -2.07 -2.77 8.59
C THR A 133 -1.61 -4.21 8.75
N VAL A 134 -0.38 -4.39 9.23
CA VAL A 134 0.23 -5.70 9.50
C VAL A 134 0.26 -5.92 11.00
N THR A 135 -0.41 -6.96 11.49
CA THR A 135 -0.55 -7.26 12.93
C THR A 135 0.11 -8.60 13.26
N PHE A 136 1.22 -8.55 13.98
CA PHE A 136 1.90 -9.72 14.52
C PHE A 136 1.23 -10.24 15.79
N SER A 137 1.54 -11.47 16.21
CA SER A 137 1.02 -12.05 17.45
C SER A 137 1.57 -11.42 18.73
N GLU A 138 2.69 -10.70 18.63
CA GLU A 138 3.38 -10.04 19.73
C GLU A 138 4.19 -8.83 19.23
N ASP A 139 4.86 -8.16 20.15
CA ASP A 139 5.68 -6.98 19.88
C ASP A 139 6.92 -7.32 19.04
N ILE A 140 7.32 -6.41 18.15
CA ILE A 140 8.41 -6.61 17.19
C ILE A 140 9.53 -5.62 17.46
N ASP A 141 10.79 -6.05 17.30
CA ASP A 141 11.89 -5.10 17.23
C ASP A 141 11.80 -4.35 15.90
N ALA A 142 11.21 -3.15 15.94
CA ALA A 142 11.03 -2.28 14.77
C ALA A 142 12.34 -1.97 14.03
N ALA A 143 13.51 -2.10 14.67
CA ALA A 143 14.80 -1.93 14.01
C ALA A 143 15.14 -3.06 13.01
N THR A 144 14.46 -4.20 13.13
CA THR A 144 14.61 -5.35 12.21
C THR A 144 13.65 -5.29 11.02
N VAL A 145 12.70 -4.35 11.02
CA VAL A 145 11.69 -4.22 9.95
C VAL A 145 12.12 -3.15 8.96
N SER A 146 12.18 -3.53 7.68
CA SER A 146 12.58 -2.66 6.58
C SER A 146 11.78 -2.93 5.32
N THR A 147 11.90 -2.08 4.30
CA THR A 147 11.24 -2.32 3.01
C THR A 147 11.76 -3.56 2.28
N ALA A 148 12.92 -4.11 2.68
CA ALA A 148 13.47 -5.33 2.10
C ALA A 148 12.70 -6.59 2.53
N ASP A 149 11.98 -6.52 3.66
CA ASP A 149 11.19 -7.64 4.18
C ASP A 149 9.87 -7.80 3.44
N PHE A 150 9.48 -6.82 2.63
CA PHE A 150 8.19 -6.80 1.92
C PHE A 150 8.36 -7.03 0.42
N GLY A 151 7.34 -7.62 -0.18
CA GLY A 151 7.26 -7.86 -1.60
C GLY A 151 5.83 -7.77 -2.13
N ASN A 152 5.68 -7.92 -3.44
CA ASN A 152 4.39 -8.08 -4.09
C ASN A 152 4.29 -9.48 -4.68
N ALA A 153 3.35 -10.29 -4.21
CA ALA A 153 3.03 -11.59 -4.78
C ALA A 153 2.20 -11.47 -6.08
N GLY A 154 1.68 -10.27 -6.36
CA GLY A 154 0.99 -9.94 -7.59
C GLY A 154 1.94 -9.66 -8.77
N THR A 155 1.39 -9.11 -9.85
CA THR A 155 2.12 -8.86 -11.10
C THR A 155 2.54 -7.41 -11.31
N SER A 156 2.02 -6.47 -10.52
CA SER A 156 2.41 -5.07 -10.60
C SER A 156 3.80 -4.85 -10.00
N THR A 157 4.57 -3.91 -10.56
CA THR A 157 5.78 -3.37 -9.92
C THR A 157 5.36 -2.44 -8.80
N VAL A 158 5.96 -2.59 -7.62
CA VAL A 158 5.56 -1.85 -6.41
C VAL A 158 6.74 -1.08 -5.84
N GLU A 159 6.51 0.19 -5.54
CA GLU A 159 7.40 1.00 -4.71
C GLU A 159 6.90 0.97 -3.25
N PHE A 160 7.76 0.51 -2.34
CA PHE A 160 7.47 0.53 -0.90
C PHE A 160 7.89 1.86 -0.29
N GLY A 161 6.94 2.49 0.40
CA GLY A 161 7.12 3.76 1.09
C GLY A 161 7.53 3.59 2.55
N SER A 162 6.95 4.41 3.42
CA SER A 162 7.21 4.34 4.86
C SER A 162 6.66 3.06 5.49
N ILE A 163 7.41 2.54 6.45
CA ILE A 163 6.96 1.55 7.42
C ILE A 163 6.91 2.24 8.78
N THR A 164 5.80 2.12 9.50
CA THR A 164 5.62 2.80 10.78
C THR A 164 4.90 1.89 11.75
N GLU A 165 5.52 1.61 12.88
CA GLU A 165 4.86 0.94 14.00
C GLU A 165 3.93 1.92 14.73
N ILE A 166 2.66 1.57 14.85
CA ILE A 166 1.63 2.42 15.49
C ILE A 166 1.29 1.97 16.91
N SER A 167 1.59 0.72 17.23
CA SER A 167 1.53 0.12 18.56
C SER A 167 2.39 -1.15 18.56
N PRO A 168 2.82 -1.67 19.72
CA PRO A 168 3.58 -2.92 19.80
C PRO A 168 3.04 -4.01 18.88
N GLY A 169 3.85 -4.45 17.91
CA GLY A 169 3.51 -5.51 16.97
C GLY A 169 2.53 -5.14 15.85
N VAL A 170 2.21 -3.85 15.67
CA VAL A 170 1.28 -3.38 14.62
C VAL A 170 1.94 -2.30 13.76
N PHE A 171 2.11 -2.61 12.48
CA PHE A 171 2.78 -1.75 11.50
C PHE A 171 1.83 -1.27 10.41
N ILE A 172 2.03 -0.04 9.96
CA ILE A 172 1.50 0.47 8.69
C ILE A 172 2.61 0.38 7.64
N VAL A 173 2.32 -0.32 6.55
CA VAL A 173 3.21 -0.48 5.40
C VAL A 173 2.57 0.20 4.20
N VAL A 174 3.30 1.12 3.57
CA VAL A 174 2.82 1.87 2.41
C VAL A 174 3.37 1.24 1.13
N ALA A 175 2.48 0.96 0.17
CA ALA A 175 2.83 0.37 -1.12
C ALA A 175 2.16 1.15 -2.28
N THR A 176 2.91 1.47 -3.32
CA THR A 176 2.41 2.15 -4.52
C THR A 176 2.72 1.30 -5.76
N PRO A 177 1.72 0.67 -6.40
CA PRO A 177 1.91 -0.03 -7.66
C PRO A 177 2.09 0.96 -8.82
N THR A 178 3.06 0.74 -9.70
CA THR A 178 3.45 1.70 -10.76
C THR A 178 3.04 1.28 -12.16
N ASN A 179 2.36 0.14 -12.29
CA ASN A 179 1.79 -0.34 -13.54
C ASN A 179 0.58 -1.26 -13.31
N ALA A 180 -0.25 -1.43 -14.33
CA ALA A 180 -1.34 -2.39 -14.31
C ALA A 180 -0.89 -3.83 -13.99
N GLY A 181 -1.77 -4.58 -13.33
CA GLY A 181 -1.50 -5.94 -12.88
C GLY A 181 -2.29 -6.26 -11.60
N THR A 182 -1.64 -6.91 -10.65
CA THR A 182 -2.19 -7.17 -9.32
C THR A 182 -1.23 -6.74 -8.22
N LEU A 183 -1.82 -6.33 -7.10
CA LEU A 183 -1.14 -6.02 -5.85
C LEU A 183 -1.62 -7.01 -4.79
N ARG A 184 -0.68 -7.67 -4.12
CA ARG A 184 -0.90 -8.58 -3.00
C ARG A 184 0.33 -8.51 -2.12
N LEU A 185 0.23 -7.85 -0.97
CA LEU A 185 1.37 -7.68 -0.08
C LEU A 185 1.87 -9.06 0.40
N GLN A 186 3.19 -9.18 0.56
CA GLN A 186 3.78 -10.33 1.23
C GLN A 186 4.91 -9.90 2.16
N ILE A 187 5.15 -10.69 3.19
CA ILE A 187 6.47 -10.81 3.79
C ILE A 187 7.28 -11.79 2.92
N ASN A 188 8.47 -11.37 2.51
CA ASN A 188 9.35 -12.19 1.68
C ASN A 188 9.80 -13.45 2.41
N ASP A 189 10.14 -14.49 1.64
CA ASP A 189 10.78 -15.66 2.21
C ASP A 189 12.17 -15.29 2.76
N GLY A 190 12.47 -15.76 3.97
CA GLY A 190 13.72 -15.47 4.65
C GLY A 190 13.86 -14.02 5.16
N ALA A 191 12.76 -13.29 5.30
CA ALA A 191 12.76 -11.99 5.99
C ALA A 191 13.34 -12.12 7.42
N GLU A 192 14.17 -11.16 7.83
CA GLU A 192 14.92 -11.20 9.10
C GLU A 192 14.22 -10.39 10.22
N ILE A 193 12.89 -10.51 10.32
CA ILE A 193 12.08 -9.81 11.34
C ILE A 193 12.12 -10.56 12.67
N THR A 194 12.50 -9.90 13.76
CA THR A 194 12.49 -10.49 15.10
C THR A 194 11.56 -9.78 16.07
N ASP A 195 11.07 -10.50 17.07
CA ASP A 195 10.47 -9.87 18.25
C ASP A 195 11.51 -9.08 19.08
N VAL A 196 11.04 -8.40 20.13
CA VAL A 196 11.91 -7.69 21.09
C VAL A 196 12.79 -8.63 21.92
N SER A 197 12.46 -9.93 21.93
CA SER A 197 13.20 -11.02 22.57
C SER A 197 14.27 -11.63 21.65
N GLY A 198 14.35 -11.18 20.40
CA GLY A 198 15.26 -11.68 19.36
C GLY A 198 14.86 -13.04 18.76
N ASN A 199 13.62 -13.49 18.92
CA ASN A 199 13.10 -14.66 18.23
C ASN A 199 12.65 -14.26 16.81
N LEU A 200 13.03 -15.08 15.83
CA LEU A 200 12.81 -14.79 14.41
C LEU A 200 11.42 -15.23 13.96
N LEU A 201 10.70 -14.35 13.25
CA LEU A 201 9.47 -14.71 12.53
C LEU A 201 9.73 -15.89 11.58
N ASP A 202 8.86 -16.91 11.59
CA ASP A 202 8.94 -17.99 10.62
C ASP A 202 8.47 -17.52 9.23
N SER A 203 9.41 -17.02 8.45
CA SER A 203 9.26 -16.65 7.04
C SER A 203 9.92 -17.68 6.11
N SER A 204 10.06 -18.94 6.53
CA SER A 204 10.65 -20.00 5.69
C SER A 204 9.93 -20.22 4.36
N SER A 205 8.68 -19.75 4.27
CA SER A 205 7.97 -19.44 3.04
C SER A 205 7.37 -18.04 3.15
N ALA A 206 7.21 -17.36 2.02
CA ALA A 206 6.59 -16.04 2.00
C ALA A 206 5.20 -16.07 2.64
N ILE A 207 4.93 -15.09 3.51
CA ILE A 207 3.62 -14.94 4.17
C ILE A 207 2.82 -13.96 3.33
N LEU A 208 1.80 -14.48 2.66
CA LEU A 208 0.97 -13.69 1.74
C LEU A 208 -0.22 -13.09 2.46
N ASP A 209 -0.56 -11.85 2.11
CA ASP A 209 -1.89 -11.28 2.31
C ASP A 209 -2.96 -12.25 1.76
N ASP A 210 -4.14 -12.32 2.38
CA ASP A 210 -5.24 -13.14 1.88
C ASP A 210 -6.00 -12.51 0.71
N THR A 211 -5.77 -11.22 0.46
CA THR A 211 -6.50 -10.41 -0.51
C THR A 211 -5.61 -10.07 -1.72
N THR A 212 -6.19 -10.09 -2.93
CA THR A 212 -5.53 -9.62 -4.16
C THR A 212 -6.30 -8.42 -4.71
N ILE A 213 -5.60 -7.30 -4.86
CA ILE A 213 -6.14 -6.07 -5.46
C ILE A 213 -5.79 -6.05 -6.94
N SER A 214 -6.79 -5.77 -7.79
CA SER A 214 -6.56 -5.48 -9.20
C SER A 214 -6.03 -4.05 -9.37
N VAL A 215 -4.93 -3.90 -10.10
CA VAL A 215 -4.35 -2.61 -10.48
C VAL A 215 -4.64 -2.36 -11.95
N ASN A 216 -5.43 -1.34 -12.24
CA ASN A 216 -5.79 -0.97 -13.60
C ASN A 216 -4.87 0.15 -14.10
N THR A 217 -4.68 0.21 -15.42
CA THR A 217 -3.98 1.34 -16.05
C THR A 217 -4.73 2.63 -15.75
N GLY A 218 -4.00 3.69 -15.41
CA GLY A 218 -4.58 5.01 -15.24
C GLY A 218 -5.19 5.46 -16.57
N SER A 219 -6.45 5.91 -16.57
CA SER A 219 -7.04 6.51 -17.77
C SER A 219 -6.37 7.87 -18.02
N PRO A 220 -5.75 8.11 -19.19
CA PRO A 220 -5.18 9.42 -19.51
C PRO A 220 -6.21 10.55 -19.43
N TYR A 221 -7.49 10.23 -19.67
CA TYR A 221 -8.60 11.15 -19.44
C TYR A 221 -8.77 11.52 -17.98
N LEU A 222 -8.69 10.57 -17.04
CA LEU A 222 -8.84 10.86 -15.62
C LEU A 222 -7.70 11.74 -15.08
N ALA A 223 -6.47 11.52 -15.57
CA ALA A 223 -5.34 12.39 -15.26
C ALA A 223 -5.60 13.83 -15.75
N TRP A 224 -6.07 13.98 -17.00
CA TRP A 224 -6.46 15.27 -17.56
C TRP A 224 -7.64 15.92 -16.82
N ALA A 225 -8.62 15.12 -16.42
CA ALA A 225 -9.82 15.53 -15.69
C ALA A 225 -9.56 15.85 -14.21
N ALA A 226 -8.31 15.75 -13.74
CA ALA A 226 -7.92 15.83 -12.33
C ALA A 226 -8.80 14.91 -11.44
N GLY A 227 -9.20 13.75 -11.97
CA GLY A 227 -10.02 12.73 -11.30
C GLY A 227 -11.48 13.09 -11.07
N GLY A 228 -11.99 14.23 -11.56
CA GLY A 228 -13.24 14.81 -11.05
C GLY A 228 -14.40 15.02 -12.03
N VAL A 229 -14.17 15.01 -13.34
CA VAL A 229 -15.23 15.37 -14.32
C VAL A 229 -15.61 14.20 -15.25
N ALA A 230 -16.90 14.01 -15.44
CA ALA A 230 -17.43 12.93 -16.28
C ALA A 230 -17.17 13.19 -17.77
N PHE A 231 -16.89 12.13 -18.53
CA PHE A 231 -16.53 12.19 -19.96
C PHE A 231 -17.60 12.86 -20.82
N ASP A 232 -18.88 12.51 -20.60
CA ASP A 232 -20.04 13.01 -21.34
C ASP A 232 -20.69 14.26 -20.70
N SER A 233 -19.99 14.96 -19.81
CA SER A 233 -20.45 16.23 -19.22
C SER A 233 -19.76 17.41 -19.86
N ASP A 234 -20.36 18.59 -19.78
CA ASP A 234 -19.74 19.86 -20.20
C ASP A 234 -19.45 20.70 -18.94
N THR A 235 -18.19 20.70 -18.49
CA THR A 235 -17.80 21.35 -17.23
C THR A 235 -17.82 22.87 -17.33
N ASN A 236 -17.46 23.42 -18.49
CA ASN A 236 -17.25 24.86 -18.67
C ASN A 236 -18.45 25.56 -19.34
N GLY A 237 -19.44 24.79 -19.81
CA GLY A 237 -20.67 25.29 -20.41
C GLY A 237 -20.48 25.83 -21.84
N ASP A 238 -19.42 25.42 -22.54
CA ASP A 238 -19.14 25.88 -23.89
C ASP A 238 -19.85 25.07 -25.00
N GLY A 239 -20.56 24.01 -24.61
CA GLY A 239 -21.30 23.13 -25.50
C GLY A 239 -20.48 21.95 -26.05
N VAL A 240 -19.27 21.71 -25.54
CA VAL A 240 -18.42 20.56 -25.91
C VAL A 240 -18.22 19.67 -24.69
N ASP A 241 -18.59 18.39 -24.81
CA ASP A 241 -18.37 17.42 -23.73
C ASP A 241 -16.87 17.29 -23.39
N ASN A 242 -16.54 17.10 -22.11
CA ASN A 242 -15.18 17.02 -21.57
C ASN A 242 -14.32 16.00 -22.31
N GLY A 243 -14.89 14.83 -22.63
CA GLY A 243 -14.21 13.78 -23.37
C GLY A 243 -13.83 14.23 -24.78
N MET A 244 -14.71 14.99 -25.45
CA MET A 244 -14.42 15.60 -26.75
C MET A 244 -13.38 16.71 -26.65
N ALA A 245 -13.49 17.60 -25.66
CA ALA A 245 -12.51 18.65 -25.41
C ALA A 245 -11.11 18.06 -25.19
N TRP A 246 -11.01 17.02 -24.37
CA TRP A 246 -9.77 16.30 -24.12
C TRP A 246 -9.22 15.64 -25.38
N LEU A 247 -10.05 14.90 -26.14
CA LEU A 247 -9.62 14.24 -27.38
C LEU A 247 -9.13 15.23 -28.44
N LEU A 248 -9.64 16.47 -28.45
CA LEU A 248 -9.24 17.55 -29.35
C LEU A 248 -8.08 18.41 -28.81
N GLY A 249 -7.62 18.14 -27.57
CA GLY A 249 -6.41 18.72 -27.00
C GLY A 249 -6.61 19.97 -26.17
N ALA A 250 -7.77 20.16 -25.54
CA ALA A 250 -7.90 21.12 -24.44
C ALA A 250 -6.90 20.77 -23.33
N ALA A 251 -6.33 21.77 -22.65
CA ALA A 251 -5.31 21.55 -21.63
C ALA A 251 -5.90 21.10 -20.28
N ASN A 252 -7.16 21.45 -20.00
CA ASN A 252 -7.88 21.06 -18.78
C ASN A 252 -9.40 21.21 -18.96
N PRO A 253 -10.23 20.66 -18.06
CA PRO A 253 -11.70 20.73 -18.15
C PRO A 253 -12.33 22.12 -18.17
N SER A 254 -11.60 23.17 -17.77
CA SER A 254 -12.11 24.55 -17.74
C SER A 254 -11.77 25.35 -19.00
N GLU A 255 -10.87 24.86 -19.85
CA GLU A 255 -10.51 25.53 -21.10
C GLU A 255 -11.59 25.31 -22.16
N SER A 256 -11.98 26.37 -22.86
CA SER A 256 -12.96 26.23 -23.95
C SER A 256 -12.35 25.51 -25.16
N ALA A 257 -13.04 24.49 -25.64
CA ALA A 257 -12.66 23.68 -26.79
C ALA A 257 -13.30 24.16 -28.11
N LEU A 258 -14.04 25.27 -28.11
CA LEU A 258 -14.73 25.79 -29.30
C LEU A 258 -13.77 26.05 -30.49
N ASN A 259 -12.55 26.50 -30.22
CA ASN A 259 -11.53 26.73 -31.25
C ASN A 259 -10.85 25.45 -31.74
N GLN A 260 -11.14 24.31 -31.11
CA GLN A 260 -10.59 23.00 -31.44
C GLN A 260 -11.59 22.13 -32.22
N LEU A 261 -12.84 22.59 -32.33
CA LEU A 261 -13.86 21.90 -33.10
C LEU A 261 -13.46 21.74 -34.59
N PRO A 262 -13.88 20.64 -35.24
CA PRO A 262 -13.54 20.42 -36.64
C PRO A 262 -14.03 21.54 -37.56
N ALA A 263 -13.10 22.06 -38.37
CA ALA A 263 -13.42 22.97 -39.46
C ALA A 263 -13.98 22.16 -40.64
N VAL A 264 -15.16 22.55 -41.13
CA VAL A 264 -15.85 21.86 -42.23
C VAL A 264 -15.76 22.67 -43.51
N THR A 265 -15.28 22.05 -44.58
CA THR A 265 -15.21 22.65 -45.91
C THR A 265 -15.65 21.65 -46.98
N ARG A 266 -15.79 22.10 -48.24
CA ARG A 266 -15.96 21.21 -49.40
C ARG A 266 -14.66 21.12 -50.19
N ASN A 267 -14.29 19.90 -50.56
CA ASN A 267 -13.19 19.63 -51.47
C ASN A 267 -13.69 18.80 -52.65
N GLY A 268 -14.05 19.47 -53.75
CA GLY A 268 -14.71 18.83 -54.89
C GLY A 268 -16.03 18.16 -54.49
N ALA A 269 -16.09 16.84 -54.63
CA ALA A 269 -17.24 16.02 -54.25
C ALA A 269 -17.20 15.51 -52.80
N ASN A 270 -16.18 15.88 -52.02
CA ASN A 270 -16.00 15.38 -50.65
C ASN A 270 -16.40 16.43 -49.61
N LEU A 271 -16.94 15.96 -48.49
CA LEU A 271 -17.03 16.75 -47.27
C LEU A 271 -15.69 16.62 -46.54
N ARG A 272 -15.00 17.75 -46.34
CA ARG A 272 -13.70 17.77 -45.70
C ARG A 272 -13.81 18.28 -44.26
N LEU A 273 -13.30 17.51 -43.31
CA LEU A 273 -13.15 17.92 -41.92
C LEU A 273 -11.65 18.07 -41.62
N THR A 274 -11.29 19.18 -40.99
CA THR A 274 -9.92 19.45 -40.54
C THR A 274 -9.92 19.72 -39.05
N PHE A 275 -9.13 18.97 -38.28
CA PHE A 275 -9.04 19.09 -36.83
C PHE A 275 -7.72 18.53 -36.32
N ARG A 276 -7.40 18.82 -35.07
CA ARG A 276 -6.29 18.22 -34.33
C ARG A 276 -6.88 17.28 -33.28
N CYS A 277 -6.24 16.16 -33.01
CA CYS A 277 -6.65 15.25 -31.94
C CYS A 277 -5.48 14.48 -31.34
N LEU A 278 -5.70 13.91 -30.15
CA LEU A 278 -4.74 12.99 -29.52
C LEU A 278 -4.51 11.76 -30.41
N LYS A 279 -3.27 11.26 -30.46
CA LYS A 279 -2.95 9.96 -31.05
C LYS A 279 -3.69 8.83 -30.36
N SER A 280 -4.03 7.76 -31.08
CA SER A 280 -4.72 6.59 -30.55
C SER A 280 -4.04 6.01 -29.31
N THR A 281 -2.70 5.97 -29.30
CA THR A 281 -1.87 5.52 -28.17
C THR A 281 -1.97 6.39 -26.90
N LYS A 282 -2.54 7.59 -27.00
CA LYS A 282 -2.69 8.55 -25.90
C LYS A 282 -4.12 8.64 -25.38
N ARG A 283 -5.07 7.94 -26.01
CA ARG A 283 -6.50 7.99 -25.65
C ARG A 283 -6.90 6.97 -24.57
N GLY A 284 -6.00 6.09 -24.15
CA GLY A 284 -6.35 5.01 -23.23
C GLY A 284 -7.52 4.18 -23.77
N GLY A 285 -8.61 4.08 -23.00
CA GLY A 285 -9.84 3.39 -23.42
C GLY A 285 -10.76 4.20 -24.33
N ALA A 286 -10.46 5.46 -24.64
CA ALA A 286 -11.30 6.28 -25.51
C ALA A 286 -10.96 6.11 -27.00
N ASN A 287 -11.98 6.18 -27.84
CA ASN A 287 -11.87 6.21 -29.29
C ASN A 287 -12.41 7.52 -29.85
N LEU A 288 -11.80 7.99 -30.95
CA LEU A 288 -12.29 9.11 -31.73
C LEU A 288 -12.70 8.59 -33.11
N LYS A 289 -13.95 8.83 -33.49
CA LYS A 289 -14.53 8.37 -34.74
C LYS A 289 -15.07 9.54 -35.55
N LEU A 290 -14.99 9.42 -36.87
CA LEU A 290 -15.82 10.19 -37.80
C LEU A 290 -17.08 9.41 -38.11
N GLN A 291 -18.20 10.12 -38.13
CA GLN A 291 -19.48 9.59 -38.57
C GLN A 291 -20.07 10.46 -39.65
N SER A 292 -20.76 9.83 -40.60
CA SER A 292 -21.49 10.55 -41.64
C SER A 292 -22.91 10.04 -41.80
N SER A 293 -23.77 10.87 -42.38
CA SER A 293 -25.16 10.52 -42.67
C SER A 293 -25.69 11.40 -43.80
N SER A 294 -26.59 10.86 -44.61
CA SER A 294 -27.29 11.61 -45.65
C SER A 294 -28.51 12.40 -45.14
N ASP A 295 -28.98 12.16 -43.91
CA ASP A 295 -30.22 12.75 -43.37
C ASP A 295 -30.19 13.08 -41.86
N MET A 296 -28.98 13.26 -41.32
CA MET A 296 -28.73 13.53 -39.90
C MET A 296 -29.11 12.37 -38.96
N GLY A 297 -29.11 11.13 -39.47
CA GLY A 297 -29.32 9.93 -38.67
C GLY A 297 -30.77 9.47 -38.57
N GLN A 298 -31.67 9.97 -39.43
CA GLN A 298 -33.10 9.63 -39.36
C GLN A 298 -33.40 8.26 -39.98
N THR A 299 -33.08 8.09 -41.27
CA THR A 299 -33.21 6.82 -42.02
C THR A 299 -31.84 6.25 -42.39
N ASP A 300 -30.80 7.08 -42.32
CA ASP A 300 -29.40 6.71 -42.51
C ASP A 300 -28.62 6.92 -41.19
N PRO A 301 -28.70 5.96 -40.24
CA PRO A 301 -28.04 6.03 -38.94
C PRO A 301 -26.54 6.33 -39.04
N TRP A 302 -26.05 7.24 -38.19
CA TRP A 302 -24.63 7.62 -38.11
C TRP A 302 -23.68 6.42 -37.95
N THR A 303 -24.11 5.39 -37.22
CA THR A 303 -23.33 4.17 -36.96
C THR A 303 -23.15 3.29 -38.20
N ASN A 304 -23.92 3.50 -39.27
CA ASN A 304 -23.71 2.79 -40.54
C ASN A 304 -22.45 3.27 -41.26
N HIS A 305 -21.97 4.47 -40.92
CA HIS A 305 -20.88 5.15 -41.60
C HIS A 305 -19.90 5.73 -40.60
N GLU A 306 -19.33 4.87 -39.76
CA GLU A 306 -18.29 5.23 -38.81
C GLU A 306 -16.90 4.82 -39.28
N ALA A 307 -15.91 5.66 -39.03
CA ALA A 307 -14.51 5.40 -39.30
C ALA A 307 -13.68 5.84 -38.09
N ASP A 308 -12.88 4.92 -37.53
CA ASP A 308 -11.90 5.28 -36.51
C ASP A 308 -10.86 6.23 -37.11
N VAL A 309 -10.51 7.28 -36.36
CA VAL A 309 -9.47 8.24 -36.77
C VAL A 309 -8.10 7.59 -36.57
N PRO A 310 -7.36 7.28 -37.65
CA PRO A 310 -6.06 6.62 -37.59
C PRO A 310 -4.94 7.60 -37.21
N ASP A 311 -3.79 7.07 -36.80
CA ASP A 311 -2.58 7.87 -36.50
C ASP A 311 -1.70 8.12 -37.73
N GLU A 312 -1.96 7.42 -38.83
CA GLU A 312 -1.21 7.50 -40.10
C GLU A 312 -2.17 7.57 -41.30
N ASP A 313 -1.66 8.09 -42.42
CA ASP A 313 -2.39 8.22 -43.69
C ASP A 313 -2.99 6.89 -44.11
N SER A 314 -4.31 6.87 -44.24
CA SER A 314 -5.03 5.65 -44.59
C SER A 314 -6.45 5.94 -45.05
N THR A 315 -7.10 4.91 -45.59
CA THR A 315 -8.54 4.96 -45.85
C THR A 315 -9.23 3.99 -44.90
N VAL A 316 -10.07 4.51 -44.02
CA VAL A 316 -10.82 3.71 -43.03
C VAL A 316 -12.30 3.87 -43.34
N ASN A 317 -12.99 2.75 -43.61
CA ASN A 317 -14.41 2.70 -43.96
C ASN A 317 -14.84 3.72 -45.03
N GLY A 318 -13.98 3.94 -46.02
CA GLY A 318 -14.22 4.85 -47.15
C GLY A 318 -13.92 6.32 -46.89
N VAL A 319 -13.55 6.71 -45.66
CA VAL A 319 -13.03 8.04 -45.34
C VAL A 319 -11.53 8.05 -45.59
N ILE A 320 -11.04 9.02 -46.36
CA ILE A 320 -9.62 9.19 -46.65
C ILE A 320 -9.03 10.13 -45.60
N PHE A 321 -8.05 9.65 -44.84
CA PHE A 321 -7.33 10.40 -43.83
C PHE A 321 -5.93 10.75 -44.33
N ASP A 322 -5.62 12.04 -44.29
CA ASP A 322 -4.28 12.61 -44.42
C ASP A 322 -3.93 13.19 -43.05
N THR A 323 -2.86 12.69 -42.46
CA THR A 323 -2.46 12.94 -41.08
C THR A 323 -1.04 13.50 -41.05
N THR A 324 -0.82 14.46 -40.17
CA THR A 324 0.53 15.00 -39.92
C THR A 324 0.83 14.91 -38.43
N ASP A 325 1.97 14.30 -38.12
CA ASP A 325 2.46 14.17 -36.75
C ASP A 325 2.63 15.52 -36.06
N ASP A 326 2.19 15.61 -34.81
CA ASP A 326 2.33 16.78 -33.93
C ASP A 326 2.60 16.34 -32.47
N GLY A 327 3.56 15.42 -32.30
CA GLY A 327 3.99 14.93 -31.00
C GLY A 327 3.02 13.92 -30.39
N ASP A 328 2.36 14.27 -29.29
CA ASP A 328 1.29 13.45 -28.70
C ASP A 328 -0.04 13.57 -29.46
N TYR A 329 -0.09 14.50 -30.42
CA TYR A 329 -1.24 14.81 -31.25
C TYR A 329 -0.97 14.49 -32.72
N ILE A 330 -2.04 14.50 -33.51
CA ILE A 330 -2.03 14.49 -34.96
C ILE A 330 -2.92 15.60 -35.49
N ASN A 331 -2.50 16.23 -36.58
CA ASN A 331 -3.37 17.07 -37.40
C ASN A 331 -4.01 16.18 -38.46
N VAL A 332 -5.33 16.27 -38.61
CA VAL A 332 -6.13 15.39 -39.46
C VAL A 332 -6.85 16.21 -40.51
N ILE A 333 -6.72 15.79 -41.76
CA ILE A 333 -7.60 16.15 -42.87
C ILE A 333 -8.34 14.89 -43.27
N ALA A 334 -9.65 14.86 -43.04
CA ALA A 334 -10.50 13.75 -43.40
C ALA A 334 -11.44 14.14 -44.54
N ASP A 335 -11.32 13.45 -45.67
CA ASP A 335 -12.22 13.59 -46.81
C ASP A 335 -13.24 12.45 -46.79
N ILE A 336 -14.50 12.79 -46.56
CA ILE A 336 -15.64 11.87 -46.63
C ILE A 336 -16.24 11.99 -48.04
N PRO A 337 -16.20 10.93 -48.87
CA PRO A 337 -16.81 10.96 -50.18
C PRO A 337 -18.31 11.26 -50.10
N ALA A 338 -18.79 12.29 -50.82
CA ALA A 338 -20.19 12.67 -50.87
C ALA A 338 -20.80 12.42 -52.26
N PRO A 339 -21.01 11.15 -52.67
CA PRO A 339 -21.60 10.84 -53.98
C PRO A 339 -23.06 11.29 -54.11
N ARG A 340 -23.69 11.73 -53.01
CA ARG A 340 -25.08 12.23 -52.94
C ARG A 340 -25.09 13.74 -52.62
N ALA A 341 -26.14 14.44 -53.01
CA ALA A 341 -26.23 15.91 -52.89
C ALA A 341 -26.23 16.43 -51.44
N LYS A 342 -26.61 15.61 -50.46
CA LYS A 342 -26.63 15.95 -49.02
C LYS A 342 -25.79 14.94 -48.25
N LEU A 343 -24.81 15.44 -47.51
CA LEU A 343 -23.97 14.68 -46.59
C LEU A 343 -23.69 15.56 -45.37
N PHE A 344 -23.84 14.97 -44.20
CA PHE A 344 -23.50 15.54 -42.91
C PHE A 344 -22.36 14.71 -42.31
N GLY A 345 -21.44 15.36 -41.61
CA GLY A 345 -20.32 14.72 -40.93
C GLY A 345 -20.21 15.25 -39.51
N ARG A 346 -19.79 14.37 -38.59
CA ARG A 346 -19.45 14.74 -37.21
C ARG A 346 -18.25 13.94 -36.73
N VAL A 347 -17.53 14.51 -35.77
CA VAL A 347 -16.56 13.77 -34.95
C VAL A 347 -17.22 13.39 -33.64
N ILE A 348 -16.97 12.18 -33.15
CA ILE A 348 -17.50 11.68 -31.87
C ILE A 348 -16.40 10.97 -31.09
N GLY A 349 -16.37 11.24 -29.78
CA GLY A 349 -15.53 10.58 -28.80
C GLY A 349 -16.37 9.56 -28.05
N VAL A 350 -15.83 8.35 -27.87
CA VAL A 350 -16.52 7.27 -27.16
C VAL A 350 -15.54 6.68 -26.17
N LEU A 351 -15.90 6.65 -24.89
CA LEU A 351 -15.16 5.90 -23.89
C LEU A 351 -15.57 4.43 -23.98
N VAL A 352 -14.64 3.55 -24.37
CA VAL A 352 -14.89 2.10 -24.32
C VAL A 352 -14.60 1.65 -22.88
N PRO A 353 -15.57 0.99 -22.22
CA PRO A 353 -15.45 0.58 -20.82
C PRO A 353 -14.36 -0.47 -20.58
#